data_AF-A0A3C1YL18-F1
#
_entry.id   AF-A0A3C1YL18-F1
#
_cell.length_a   1.000
_cell.length_b   1.000
_cell.length_c   1.000
_cell.angle_alpha   90.00
_cell.angle_beta   90.00
_cell.angle_gamma   90.00
#
_symmetry.space_group_name_H-M   'P 1'
#
loop_
_entity.id
_entity.type
_entity.pdbx_description
1 polymer ?
#
loop_
_entity_poly.entity_id
_entity_poly.type
_entity_poly.pdbx_seq_one_letter_code
_entity_poly.pdbx_strand_id
1 'polypeptide(L)'
;GQMLQIMYGDEYIWPTANLEAFAELPYPTSDKQIIMEQASNILEAPRLLGSYMMEREVSNAFNDVVVNGESIRSRIDEVVKIVDRETKRKLEEFGYIDSDGNVIKEYEVPSVEKVQEILNK
;
A
#
# COMPACT_ATOMS: atom_id res chain seq x y z
N GLY A 1 17.00 8.17 16.75
CA GLY A 1 15.83 8.49 17.58
C GLY A 1 16.24 9.29 18.80
N GLN A 2 16.71 8.63 19.87
CA GLN A 2 17.03 9.27 21.15
C GLN A 2 17.98 10.47 21.05
N MET A 3 19.06 10.39 20.26
CA MET A 3 20.01 11.51 20.11
C MET A 3 19.36 12.75 19.48
N LEU A 4 18.39 12.60 18.58
CA LEU A 4 17.67 13.73 17.98
C LEU A 4 16.81 14.45 19.02
N GLN A 5 16.10 13.69 19.85
CA GLN A 5 15.25 14.27 20.89
C GLN A 5 16.09 14.98 21.97
N ILE A 6 17.23 14.41 22.36
CA ILE A 6 18.15 15.05 23.34
C ILE A 6 18.71 16.37 22.78
N MET A 7 19.07 16.41 21.49
CA MET A 7 19.72 17.57 20.90
C MET A 7 18.75 18.69 20.48
N TYR A 8 17.53 18.33 20.08
CA TYR A 8 16.59 19.25 19.45
C TYR A 8 15.25 19.40 20.17
N GLY A 9 15.00 18.61 21.22
CA GLY A 9 13.81 18.69 22.06
C GLY A 9 12.79 17.58 21.80
N ASP A 10 11.78 17.51 22.66
CA ASP A 10 10.84 16.38 22.74
C ASP A 10 10.01 16.15 21.46
N GLU A 11 9.85 17.17 20.64
CA GLU A 11 9.12 17.11 19.36
C GLU A 11 9.94 16.46 18.22
N TYR A 12 11.26 16.29 18.39
CA TYR A 12 12.14 15.74 17.36
C TYR A 12 12.22 14.22 17.43
N ILE A 13 11.16 13.57 16.96
CA ILE A 13 11.09 12.11 16.82
C ILE A 13 11.13 11.73 15.33
N TRP A 14 12.02 10.80 14.99
CA TRP A 14 12.08 10.20 13.65
C TRP A 14 11.45 8.80 13.69
N PRO A 15 10.21 8.61 13.21
CA PRO A 15 9.58 7.30 13.14
C PRO A 15 10.27 6.45 12.07
N THR A 16 10.58 5.20 12.41
CA THR A 16 11.22 4.22 11.52
C THR A 16 10.26 3.07 11.24
N ALA A 17 10.31 2.53 10.02
CA ALA A 17 9.55 1.34 9.63
C ALA A 17 10.14 0.04 10.20
N ASN A 18 11.39 0.05 10.68
CA ASN A 18 11.97 -1.09 11.38
C ASN A 18 11.35 -1.17 12.79
N LEU A 19 10.52 -2.19 13.02
CA LEU A 19 9.78 -2.36 14.27
C LEU A 19 10.68 -2.61 15.49
N GLU A 20 11.84 -3.25 15.31
CA GLU A 20 12.82 -3.43 16.39
C GLU A 20 13.40 -2.07 16.82
N ALA A 21 13.81 -1.25 15.85
CA ALA A 21 14.30 0.10 16.13
C ALA A 21 13.19 1.05 16.64
N PHE A 22 11.95 0.85 16.20
CA PHE A 22 10.79 1.61 16.66
C PHE A 22 10.51 1.35 18.15
N ALA A 23 10.66 0.11 18.63
CA ALA A 23 10.45 -0.25 20.03
C ALA A 23 11.37 0.53 20.99
N GLU A 24 12.57 0.90 20.52
CA GLU A 24 13.58 1.67 21.27
C GLU A 24 13.37 3.19 21.21
N LEU A 25 12.42 3.68 20.40
CA LEU A 25 12.14 5.11 20.32
C LEU A 25 11.58 5.66 21.64
N PRO A 26 11.84 6.93 21.95
CA PRO A 26 11.46 7.55 23.21
C PRO A 26 9.99 8.03 23.22
N TYR A 27 9.09 7.23 22.64
CA TYR A 27 7.65 7.43 22.78
C TYR A 27 7.17 6.96 24.16
N PRO A 28 6.04 7.50 24.67
CA PRO A 28 5.34 6.93 25.82
C PRO A 28 5.12 5.42 25.61
N THR A 29 5.36 4.63 26.66
CA THR A 29 5.32 3.16 26.53
C THR A 29 3.93 2.66 26.14
N SER A 30 2.86 3.31 26.62
CA SER A 30 1.48 3.04 26.23
C SER A 30 1.27 3.14 24.71
N ASP A 31 1.82 4.19 24.11
CA ASP A 31 1.60 4.51 22.70
C ASP A 31 2.41 3.55 21.83
N LYS A 32 3.64 3.23 22.24
CA LYS A 32 4.45 2.21 21.56
C LYS A 32 3.75 0.86 21.50
N GLN A 33 3.15 0.42 22.60
CA GLN A 33 2.45 -0.86 22.66
C GLN A 33 1.29 -0.90 21.66
N ILE A 34 0.47 0.16 21.62
CA ILE A 34 -0.64 0.28 20.68
C ILE A 34 -0.13 0.30 19.24
N ILE A 35 0.90 1.10 18.93
CA ILE A 35 1.43 1.21 17.56
C ILE A 35 2.03 -0.11 17.09
N MET A 36 2.76 -0.82 17.97
CA MET A 36 3.34 -2.13 17.66
C MET A 36 2.25 -3.20 17.45
N GLU A 37 1.18 -3.16 18.23
CA GLU A 37 0.01 -4.02 18.01
C GLU A 37 -0.65 -3.73 16.66
N GLN A 38 -0.90 -2.45 16.35
CA GLN A 38 -1.47 -2.06 15.06
C GLN A 38 -0.58 -2.48 13.89
N ALA A 39 0.74 -2.33 14.02
CA ALA A 39 1.70 -2.75 13.01
C ALA A 39 1.60 -4.24 12.66
N SER A 40 1.32 -5.10 13.65
CA SER A 40 1.12 -6.54 13.42
C SER A 40 -0.14 -6.90 12.63
N ASN A 41 -1.11 -5.97 12.56
CA ASN A 41 -2.36 -6.13 11.82
C ASN A 41 -2.28 -5.56 10.40
N ILE A 42 -1.16 -4.94 10.02
CA ILE A 42 -0.99 -4.38 8.69
C ILE A 42 -0.67 -5.51 7.71
N LEU A 43 -1.52 -5.65 6.68
CA LEU A 43 -1.23 -6.45 5.51
C LEU A 43 -0.93 -5.50 4.35
N GLU A 44 0.33 -5.43 3.94
CA GLU A 44 0.71 -4.64 2.76
C GLU A 44 0.35 -5.40 1.48
N ALA A 45 -0.53 -4.82 0.67
CA ALA A 45 -0.83 -5.35 -0.65
C ALA A 45 0.32 -5.01 -1.62
N PRO A 46 0.70 -5.94 -2.52
CA PRO A 46 1.75 -5.67 -3.49
C PRO A 46 1.36 -4.50 -4.40
N ARG A 47 2.36 -3.68 -4.76
CA ARG A 47 2.20 -2.59 -5.72
C ARG A 47 2.24 -3.16 -7.14
N LEU A 48 1.08 -3.17 -7.80
CA LEU A 48 0.89 -3.64 -9.17
C LEU A 48 0.72 -2.47 -10.14
N LEU A 49 0.87 -2.78 -11.42
CA LEU A 49 0.44 -1.88 -12.49
C LEU A 49 -1.09 -1.64 -12.37
N GLY A 50 -1.47 -0.39 -12.10
CA GLY A 50 -2.86 0.00 -11.85
C GLY A 50 -3.28 0.06 -10.38
N SER A 51 -2.40 -0.25 -9.40
CA SER A 51 -2.75 -0.13 -7.96
C SER A 51 -3.25 1.26 -7.55
N TYR A 52 -2.75 2.32 -8.19
CA TYR A 52 -3.23 3.68 -7.94
C TYR A 52 -4.73 3.84 -8.23
N MET A 53 -5.26 3.09 -9.21
CA MET A 53 -6.67 3.13 -9.58
C MET A 53 -7.52 2.44 -8.52
N MET A 54 -7.03 1.31 -8.00
CA MET A 54 -7.67 0.63 -6.88
C MET A 54 -7.76 1.57 -5.66
N GLU A 55 -6.65 2.19 -5.27
CA GLU A 55 -6.63 3.11 -4.12
C GLU A 55 -7.59 4.30 -4.33
N ARG A 56 -7.59 4.88 -5.53
CA ARG A 56 -8.49 5.99 -5.87
C ARG A 56 -9.95 5.58 -5.82
N GLU A 57 -10.32 4.47 -6.46
CA GLU A 57 -11.71 4.04 -6.55
C GLU A 57 -12.25 3.53 -5.20
N VAL A 58 -11.39 2.98 -4.34
CA VAL A 58 -11.76 2.68 -2.94
C VAL A 58 -12.08 3.98 -2.18
N SER A 59 -11.24 5.02 -2.33
CA SER A 59 -11.51 6.32 -1.72
C SER A 59 -12.80 6.96 -2.25
N ASN A 60 -13.06 6.86 -3.56
CA ASN A 60 -14.29 7.37 -4.16
C ASN A 60 -15.50 6.59 -3.63
N ALA A 61 -15.44 5.25 -3.65
CA ALA A 61 -16.54 4.41 -3.18
C ALA A 61 -16.89 4.66 -1.71
N PHE A 62 -15.91 4.96 -0.85
CA PHE A 62 -16.18 5.38 0.52
C PHE A 62 -17.04 6.65 0.56
N ASN A 63 -16.66 7.70 -0.18
CA ASN A 63 -17.43 8.94 -0.24
C ASN A 63 -18.83 8.70 -0.83
N ASP A 64 -18.93 7.94 -1.91
CA ASP A 64 -20.20 7.68 -2.58
C ASP A 64 -21.18 6.93 -1.69
N VAL A 65 -20.71 5.93 -0.93
CA VAL A 65 -21.55 5.18 0.00
C VAL A 65 -21.87 5.97 1.26
N VAL A 66 -20.86 6.55 1.92
CA VAL A 66 -21.02 7.15 3.25
C VAL A 66 -21.62 8.55 3.18
N VAL A 67 -21.22 9.34 2.20
CA VAL A 67 -21.65 10.75 2.07
C VAL A 67 -22.84 10.85 1.13
N ASN A 68 -22.79 10.19 -0.04
CA ASN A 68 -23.81 10.34 -1.07
C ASN A 68 -24.94 9.30 -0.96
N GLY A 69 -24.81 8.30 -0.08
CA GLY A 69 -25.84 7.30 0.18
C GLY A 69 -26.03 6.28 -0.94
N GLU A 70 -25.02 6.09 -1.79
CA GLU A 70 -25.06 5.10 -2.85
C GLU A 70 -25.10 3.66 -2.33
N SER A 71 -25.67 2.77 -3.14
CA SER A 71 -25.68 1.33 -2.85
C SER A 71 -24.25 0.78 -2.88
N ILE A 72 -23.78 0.28 -1.73
CA ILE A 72 -22.45 -0.35 -1.62
C ILE A 72 -22.24 -1.45 -2.65
N ARG A 73 -23.25 -2.29 -2.89
CA ARG A 73 -23.13 -3.41 -3.84
C ARG A 73 -22.93 -2.90 -5.27
N SER A 74 -23.70 -1.90 -5.67
CA SER A 74 -23.63 -1.34 -7.02
C SER A 74 -22.32 -0.60 -7.21
N ARG A 75 -21.93 0.22 -6.23
CA ARG A 75 -20.71 1.03 -6.32
C ARG A 75 -19.46 0.16 -6.38
N ILE A 76 -19.38 -0.90 -5.57
CA ILE A 76 -18.25 -1.84 -5.59
C ILE A 76 -18.18 -2.63 -6.90
N ASP A 77 -19.31 -3.04 -7.49
CA ASP A 77 -19.34 -3.68 -8.82
C ASP A 77 -18.76 -2.75 -9.91
N GLU A 78 -19.02 -1.45 -9.81
CA GLU A 78 -18.41 -0.45 -10.70
C GLU A 78 -16.91 -0.26 -10.44
N VAL A 79 -16.48 -0.20 -9.17
CA VAL A 79 -15.05 -0.12 -8.81
C VAL A 79 -14.27 -1.25 -9.48
N VAL A 80 -14.73 -2.50 -9.35
CA VAL A 80 -14.05 -3.67 -9.93
C VAL A 80 -13.85 -3.50 -11.43
N LYS A 81 -14.90 -3.11 -12.17
CA LYS A 81 -14.82 -2.89 -13.62
C LYS A 81 -13.85 -1.78 -14.02
N ILE A 82 -13.76 -0.70 -13.24
CA ILE A 82 -12.86 0.43 -13.50
C ILE A 82 -11.42 0.00 -13.25
N VAL A 83 -11.15 -0.67 -12.13
CA VAL A 83 -9.82 -1.15 -11.77
C VAL A 83 -9.32 -2.18 -12.77
N ASP A 84 -10.14 -3.18 -13.13
CA ASP A 84 -9.76 -4.22 -14.10
C ASP A 84 -9.41 -3.63 -15.47
N ARG A 85 -10.20 -2.64 -15.93
CA ARG A 85 -9.94 -1.95 -17.20
C ARG A 85 -8.63 -1.19 -17.17
N GLU A 86 -8.33 -0.51 -16.06
CA GLU A 86 -7.08 0.23 -15.91
C GLU A 86 -5.87 -0.71 -15.83
N THR A 87 -5.99 -1.80 -15.06
CA THR A 87 -4.94 -2.82 -14.96
C THR A 87 -4.65 -3.41 -16.33
N LYS A 88 -5.68 -3.77 -17.11
CA LYS A 88 -5.51 -4.25 -18.49
C LYS A 88 -4.82 -3.19 -19.37
N ARG A 89 -5.27 -1.94 -19.32
CA ARG A 89 -4.66 -0.83 -20.07
C ARG A 89 -3.17 -0.68 -19.75
N LYS A 90 -2.79 -0.78 -18.48
CA LYS A 90 -1.39 -0.65 -18.05
C LYS A 90 -0.56 -1.85 -18.47
N LEU A 91 -1.10 -3.07 -18.38
CA LEU A 91 -0.41 -4.26 -18.89
C LEU A 91 -0.14 -4.15 -20.40
N GLU A 92 -1.08 -3.62 -21.18
CA GLU A 92 -0.91 -3.38 -22.62
C GLU A 92 0.11 -2.27 -22.89
N GLU A 93 -0.01 -1.13 -22.20
CA GLU A 93 0.90 0.03 -22.31
C GLU A 93 2.37 -0.34 -22.06
N PHE A 94 2.62 -1.25 -21.12
CA PHE A 94 3.96 -1.73 -20.79
C PHE A 94 4.36 -3.02 -21.52
N GLY A 95 3.54 -3.51 -22.46
CA GLY A 95 3.86 -4.64 -23.34
C GLY A 95 3.84 -6.02 -22.67
N TYR A 96 3.12 -6.18 -21.57
CA TYR A 96 2.89 -7.48 -20.94
C TYR A 96 1.79 -8.27 -21.67
N ILE A 97 0.82 -7.56 -22.26
CA ILE A 97 -0.23 -8.14 -23.10
C ILE A 97 -0.36 -7.37 -24.42
N ASP A 98 -0.97 -8.01 -25.43
CA ASP A 98 -1.37 -7.33 -26.67
C ASP A 98 -2.79 -6.73 -26.58
N SER A 99 -3.23 -6.06 -27.65
CA SER A 99 -4.56 -5.44 -27.75
C SER A 99 -5.72 -6.45 -27.66
N ASP A 100 -5.46 -7.70 -28.02
CA ASP A 100 -6.44 -8.79 -27.93
C ASP A 100 -6.48 -9.40 -26.52
N GLY A 101 -5.50 -9.08 -25.67
CA GLY A 101 -5.35 -9.57 -24.30
C GLY A 101 -4.50 -10.83 -24.18
N ASN A 102 -3.78 -11.23 -25.24
CA ASN A 102 -2.85 -12.34 -25.16
C ASN A 102 -1.60 -11.91 -24.40
N VAL A 103 -1.07 -12.80 -23.55
CA VAL A 103 0.13 -12.53 -22.76
C VAL A 103 1.36 -12.58 -23.67
N ILE A 104 2.08 -11.46 -23.78
CA ILE A 104 3.36 -11.33 -24.48
C ILE A 104 4.50 -11.70 -23.54
N LYS A 105 4.43 -11.21 -22.30
CA LYS A 105 5.43 -11.40 -21.26
C LYS A 105 4.76 -11.54 -19.91
N GLU A 106 5.26 -12.46 -19.08
CA GLU A 106 4.80 -12.62 -17.71
C GLU A 106 5.14 -11.39 -16.85
N TYR A 107 4.15 -10.89 -16.12
CA TYR A 107 4.32 -9.83 -15.15
C TYR A 107 4.65 -10.43 -13.78
N GLU A 108 5.93 -10.41 -13.40
CA GLU A 108 6.36 -10.85 -12.08
C GLU A 108 6.03 -9.77 -11.03
N VAL A 109 5.18 -10.13 -10.07
CA VAL A 109 4.90 -9.28 -8.91
C VAL A 109 6.10 -9.34 -7.96
N PRO A 110 6.70 -8.20 -7.57
CA PRO A 110 7.83 -8.21 -6.65
C PRO A 110 7.38 -8.70 -5.28
N SER A 111 7.84 -9.89 -4.90
CA SER A 111 7.68 -10.45 -3.55
C SER A 111 8.87 -10.09 -2.66
N VAL A 112 8.76 -10.34 -1.35
CA VAL A 112 9.88 -10.15 -0.41
C VAL A 112 11.08 -10.99 -0.84
N GLU A 113 10.85 -12.22 -1.29
CA GLU A 113 11.90 -13.12 -1.81
C GLU A 113 12.55 -12.53 -3.06
N LYS A 114 11.76 -11.95 -3.96
CA LYS A 114 12.29 -11.30 -5.17
C LYS A 114 13.13 -10.07 -4.85
N VAL A 115 12.68 -9.25 -3.89
CA VAL A 115 13.44 -8.10 -3.41
C VAL A 115 14.76 -8.55 -2.77
N GLN A 116 14.74 -9.62 -1.96
CA GLN A 116 15.96 -10.20 -1.38
C GLN A 116 16.90 -10.76 -2.47
N GLU A 117 16.37 -11.38 -3.52
CA GLU A 117 17.17 -11.83 -4.67
C GLU A 117 17.88 -10.65 -5.36
N ILE A 118 17.17 -9.54 -5.55
CA ILE A 118 17.70 -8.32 -6.18
C ILE A 118 18.77 -7.67 -5.30
N LEU A 119 18.56 -7.60 -3.99
CA LEU A 119 19.49 -6.97 -3.05
C LEU A 119 20.76 -7.81 -2.78
N ASN A 120 20.69 -9.13 -2.96
CA ASN A 120 21.81 -10.06 -2.77
C ASN A 120 22.59 -10.35 -4.07
N LYS A 121 22.34 -9.59 -5.13
CA LYS A 121 23.05 -9.61 -6.42
C LYS A 121 23.73 -8.26 -6.65
#